data_AF-A0A812QFD1-F1
#
_entry.id   AF-A0A812QFD1-F1
#
_cell.length_a   1.000
_cell.length_b   1.000
_cell.length_c   1.000
_cell.angle_alpha   90.00
_cell.angle_beta   90.00
_cell.angle_gamma   90.00
#
_symmetry.space_group_name_H-M   'P 1'
#
loop_
_entity.id
_entity.type
_entity.pdbx_description
1 polymer ?
#
loop_
_entity_poly.entity_id
_entity_poly.type
_entity_poly.pdbx_seq_one_letter_code
_entity_poly.pdbx_strand_id
1 'polypeptide(L)'
;MATTGAEEVLREWSCEKAIELVKDLARLGFFEKKKFGVYRHGGTVGWLTGLVEYPQVAKVLTKLVVEIQPDATFTSVMVSHNGVRGMHKDFNNDYKTQNYVIPINRPEAGGELWVELTAGDIVKGVIERREVNSTSVYGQLLPLRQDQCIMFGPKRRHEVNAWEGDRTVLIAYTPNCLGKLSQDDLHALHDYGFPVPLSQLPEFSGNLSIEGPELAIKERKLESLTEEEDDVEWSMYLDLEPGLVKILDAAASHESCPRMLKTEVSYTARIEEVLRGLKGPLDVVHTVNPEEVYANLQAWRPAIEKEMAGVELAIQRLLPGTEERRTWLNKPRVQRLPMKFVFTVKPNDQAVLSDPRSWYKRKARLVICGNMASNDGGQVYTEAAPAEAVRTGLTLATKNSWSIAILDVVAAFIKTPLGRCSSDPVVVAQPPRLLETLGLTERMELWGLIRALYGLREAPMLWGNFRDDTLRALGPPRGLKWQQGRAITSWWTLKNAEGKVEFIMLVYVDDFMLFGPRRLVQEIGALIKKVWETSELSFLGEGDPIRMLEIVVLRWCGVRSKLQVKSYGCRSGRGPGVFATYFNLWAHSVLEWNRAYYVL
;
A
#
# COMPACT_ATOMS: atom_id res chain seq x y z
N MET A 1 -5.44 -10.30 40.21
CA MET A 1 -4.47 -10.14 39.11
C MET A 1 -5.17 -10.13 37.75
N ALA A 2 -5.81 -11.22 37.30
CA ALA A 2 -6.46 -11.26 35.98
C ALA A 2 -7.52 -10.16 35.77
N THR A 3 -8.42 -9.94 36.72
CA THR A 3 -9.48 -8.93 36.60
C THR A 3 -8.96 -7.53 36.93
N THR A 4 -8.48 -7.32 38.15
CA THR A 4 -8.03 -6.00 38.63
C THR A 4 -6.83 -5.45 37.86
N GLY A 5 -5.85 -6.31 37.51
CA GLY A 5 -4.67 -5.90 36.75
C GLY A 5 -5.01 -5.58 35.30
N ALA A 6 -5.93 -6.32 34.67
CA ALA A 6 -6.40 -5.99 33.33
C ALA A 6 -7.16 -4.66 33.30
N GLU A 7 -7.98 -4.37 34.31
CA GLU A 7 -8.69 -3.09 34.42
C GLU A 7 -7.72 -1.91 34.59
N GLU A 8 -6.69 -2.07 35.42
CA GLU A 8 -5.65 -1.07 35.61
C GLU A 8 -4.88 -0.78 34.32
N VAL A 9 -4.44 -1.84 33.62
CA VAL A 9 -3.78 -1.72 32.31
C VAL A 9 -4.69 -1.08 31.27
N LEU A 10 -5.98 -1.41 31.24
CA LEU A 10 -6.90 -0.80 30.28
C LEU A 10 -7.15 0.69 30.57
N ARG A 11 -7.17 1.09 31.85
CA ARG A 11 -7.33 2.49 32.26
C ARG A 11 -6.10 3.32 31.93
N GLU A 12 -4.91 2.78 32.17
CA GLU A 12 -3.62 3.44 31.96
C GLU A 12 -2.76 2.60 31.00
N TRP A 13 -3.19 2.59 29.74
CA TRP A 13 -2.61 1.72 28.74
C TRP A 13 -1.13 1.95 28.50
N SER A 14 -0.37 0.85 28.56
CA SER A 14 1.02 0.75 28.14
C SER A 14 1.22 -0.66 27.58
N CYS A 15 1.78 -0.75 26.37
CA CYS A 15 2.11 -2.02 25.74
C CYS A 15 3.02 -2.88 26.64
N GLU A 16 4.02 -2.25 27.28
CA GLU A 16 4.92 -2.91 28.23
C GLU A 16 4.17 -3.48 29.44
N LYS A 17 3.32 -2.68 30.10
CA LYS A 17 2.52 -3.14 31.24
C LYS A 17 1.57 -4.29 30.84
N ALA A 18 0.99 -4.21 29.65
CA ALA A 18 0.11 -5.25 29.13
C ALA A 18 0.88 -6.55 28.84
N ILE A 19 2.08 -6.47 28.26
CA ILE A 19 2.97 -7.62 28.04
C ILE A 19 3.35 -8.27 29.38
N GLU A 20 3.75 -7.48 30.38
CA GLU A 20 4.11 -8.00 31.71
C GLU A 20 2.92 -8.68 32.40
N LEU A 21 1.73 -8.08 32.35
CA LEU A 21 0.51 -8.73 32.86
C LEU A 21 0.27 -10.09 32.19
N VAL A 22 0.45 -10.19 30.86
CA VAL A 22 0.27 -11.45 30.14
C VAL A 22 1.33 -12.48 30.53
N LYS A 23 2.59 -12.06 30.73
CA LYS A 23 3.67 -12.95 31.21
C LYS A 23 3.37 -13.52 32.60
N ASP A 24 2.93 -12.67 33.52
CA ASP A 24 2.62 -13.10 34.89
C ASP A 24 1.45 -14.08 34.92
N LEU A 25 0.38 -13.78 34.19
CA LEU A 25 -0.76 -14.69 34.05
C LEU A 25 -0.36 -16.02 33.39
N ALA A 26 0.52 -15.99 32.38
CA ALA A 26 1.03 -17.18 31.72
C ALA A 26 1.84 -18.08 32.66
N ARG A 27 2.76 -17.50 33.45
CA ARG A 27 3.55 -18.23 34.46
C ARG A 27 2.69 -18.87 35.56
N LEU A 28 1.56 -18.24 35.88
CA LEU A 28 0.58 -18.77 36.84
C LEU A 28 -0.35 -19.85 36.25
N GLY A 29 -0.13 -20.28 35.00
CA GLY A 29 -0.95 -21.30 34.33
C GLY A 29 -2.36 -20.83 33.97
N PHE A 30 -2.64 -19.52 34.02
CA PHE A 30 -3.98 -18.97 33.82
C PHE A 30 -4.59 -19.33 32.46
N PHE A 31 -3.76 -19.38 31.42
CA PHE A 31 -4.15 -19.57 30.02
C PHE A 31 -4.25 -21.04 29.56
N GLU A 32 -3.83 -22.01 30.37
CA GLU A 32 -3.81 -23.44 29.96
C GLU A 32 -5.17 -23.96 29.49
N LYS A 33 -6.25 -23.48 30.12
CA LYS A 33 -7.64 -23.88 29.83
C LYS A 33 -8.50 -22.72 29.32
N LYS A 34 -7.92 -21.54 29.15
CA LYS A 34 -8.68 -20.32 28.81
C LYS A 34 -8.28 -19.79 27.44
N LYS A 35 -9.27 -19.73 26.56
CA LYS A 35 -9.20 -19.06 25.27
C LYS A 35 -10.29 -18.00 25.22
N PHE A 36 -10.15 -17.04 24.33
CA PHE A 36 -11.03 -15.86 24.26
C PHE A 36 -11.56 -15.67 22.84
N GLY A 37 -12.77 -15.14 22.73
CA GLY A 37 -13.48 -14.97 21.45
C GLY A 37 -14.52 -16.07 21.23
N VAL A 38 -14.65 -16.52 19.98
CA VAL A 38 -15.65 -17.52 19.58
C VAL A 38 -15.02 -18.89 19.33
N TYR A 39 -15.85 -19.93 19.34
CA TYR A 39 -15.47 -21.26 18.87
C TYR A 39 -16.50 -21.80 17.91
N ARG A 40 -16.07 -22.80 17.13
CA ARG A 40 -16.95 -23.67 16.37
C ARG A 40 -16.68 -25.12 16.73
N HIS A 41 -17.73 -25.86 17.07
CA HIS A 41 -17.67 -27.30 17.28
C HIS A 41 -18.96 -27.96 16.79
N GLY A 42 -18.86 -29.00 15.97
CA GLY A 42 -20.05 -29.73 15.47
C GLY A 42 -21.05 -28.87 14.68
N GLY A 43 -20.61 -27.73 14.13
CA GLY A 43 -21.50 -26.78 13.45
C GLY A 43 -22.20 -25.76 14.37
N THR A 44 -22.06 -25.88 15.68
CA THR A 44 -22.49 -24.85 16.64
C THR A 44 -21.39 -23.81 16.81
N VAL A 45 -21.79 -22.54 16.91
CA VAL A 45 -20.91 -21.40 17.22
C VAL A 45 -21.30 -20.89 18.61
N GLY A 46 -20.30 -20.57 19.42
CA GLY A 46 -20.51 -20.07 20.76
C GLY A 46 -19.31 -19.31 21.30
N TRP A 47 -19.44 -18.82 22.52
CA TRP A 47 -18.43 -18.02 23.21
C TRP A 47 -17.46 -18.89 24.00
N LEU A 48 -16.16 -18.62 23.88
CA LEU A 48 -15.15 -19.29 24.68
C LEU A 48 -15.26 -18.82 26.14
N THR A 49 -15.13 -19.76 27.08
CA THR A 49 -15.31 -19.51 28.52
C THR A 49 -14.41 -18.39 29.06
N GLY A 50 -13.18 -18.28 28.56
CA GLY A 50 -12.26 -17.22 28.96
C GLY A 50 -12.79 -15.82 28.68
N LEU A 51 -13.50 -15.62 27.57
CA LEU A 51 -14.10 -14.32 27.25
C LEU A 51 -15.28 -13.98 28.16
N VAL A 52 -16.11 -14.98 28.48
CA VAL A 52 -17.27 -14.80 29.36
C VAL A 52 -16.82 -14.51 30.79
N GLU A 53 -15.83 -15.24 31.29
CA GLU A 53 -15.35 -15.12 32.67
C GLU A 53 -14.40 -13.92 32.89
N TYR A 54 -13.58 -13.57 31.88
CA TYR A 54 -12.53 -12.54 32.00
C TYR A 54 -12.52 -11.58 30.80
N PRO A 55 -13.59 -10.80 30.58
CA PRO A 55 -13.71 -9.92 29.42
C PRO A 55 -12.64 -8.83 29.37
N GLN A 56 -12.13 -8.36 30.51
CA GLN A 56 -11.06 -7.37 30.58
C GLN A 56 -9.74 -7.94 30.08
N VAL A 57 -9.43 -9.21 30.39
CA VAL A 57 -8.26 -9.88 29.84
C VAL A 57 -8.38 -10.00 28.32
N ALA A 58 -9.58 -10.36 27.82
CA ALA A 58 -9.81 -10.39 26.37
C ALA A 58 -9.51 -9.04 25.71
N LYS A 59 -9.98 -7.93 26.30
CA LYS A 59 -9.72 -6.57 25.81
C LYS A 59 -8.24 -6.22 25.82
N VAL A 60 -7.48 -6.63 26.84
CA VAL A 60 -6.01 -6.45 26.87
C VAL A 60 -5.36 -7.23 25.72
N LEU A 61 -5.73 -8.49 25.54
CA LEU A 61 -5.16 -9.34 24.48
C LEU A 61 -5.50 -8.81 23.08
N THR A 62 -6.76 -8.43 22.83
CA THR A 62 -7.19 -7.91 21.53
C THR A 62 -6.48 -6.60 21.21
N LYS A 63 -6.37 -5.70 22.20
CA LYS A 63 -5.67 -4.42 22.03
C LYS A 63 -4.18 -4.61 21.78
N LEU A 64 -3.51 -5.53 22.48
CA LEU A 64 -2.11 -5.90 22.21
C LEU A 64 -1.91 -6.37 20.77
N VAL A 65 -2.79 -7.23 20.25
CA VAL A 65 -2.68 -7.72 18.87
C VAL A 65 -2.82 -6.58 17.86
N VAL A 66 -3.81 -5.70 18.05
CA VAL A 66 -4.08 -4.59 17.13
C VAL A 66 -3.01 -3.50 17.20
N GLU A 67 -2.37 -3.29 18.35
CA GLU A 67 -1.25 -2.34 18.48
C GLU A 67 -0.01 -2.84 17.74
N ILE A 68 0.33 -4.12 17.92
CA ILE A 68 1.50 -4.74 17.27
C ILE A 68 1.25 -5.01 15.78
N GLN A 69 0.02 -5.37 15.41
CA GLN A 69 -0.40 -5.61 14.03
C GLN A 69 -1.72 -4.88 13.72
N PRO A 70 -1.67 -3.61 13.30
CA PRO A 70 -2.86 -2.78 13.04
C PRO A 70 -3.78 -3.31 11.94
N ASP A 71 -3.23 -4.07 10.99
CA ASP A 71 -3.98 -4.68 9.89
C ASP A 71 -4.57 -6.06 10.27
N ALA A 72 -4.44 -6.50 11.53
CA ALA A 72 -4.93 -7.81 11.97
C ALA A 72 -6.46 -7.87 11.99
N THR A 73 -7.02 -8.97 11.50
CA THR A 73 -8.44 -9.30 11.61
C THR A 73 -8.61 -10.70 12.19
N PHE A 74 -9.40 -10.84 13.26
CA PHE A 74 -9.59 -12.10 13.97
C PHE A 74 -10.83 -12.08 14.88
N THR A 75 -11.34 -13.26 15.24
CA THR A 75 -12.48 -13.41 16.16
C THR A 75 -12.14 -14.17 17.44
N SER A 76 -10.93 -14.71 17.54
CA SER A 76 -10.46 -15.46 18.72
C SER A 76 -8.98 -15.23 19.00
N VAL A 77 -8.61 -15.26 20.28
CA VAL A 77 -7.23 -15.14 20.76
C VAL A 77 -6.94 -16.15 21.86
N MET A 78 -5.70 -16.64 21.89
CA MET A 78 -5.19 -17.49 22.96
C MET A 78 -3.73 -17.19 23.26
N VAL A 79 -3.30 -17.46 24.49
CA VAL A 79 -1.89 -17.39 24.88
C VAL A 79 -1.38 -18.82 25.04
N SER A 80 -0.29 -19.15 24.36
CA SER A 80 0.41 -20.42 24.51
C SER A 80 1.68 -20.20 25.31
N HIS A 81 1.73 -20.76 26.51
CA HIS A 81 2.90 -20.74 27.39
C HIS A 81 3.51 -22.14 27.46
N ASN A 82 4.77 -22.27 27.04
CA ASN A 82 5.52 -23.53 26.95
C ASN A 82 4.76 -24.67 26.22
N GLY A 83 3.81 -24.31 25.37
CA GLY A 83 2.98 -25.25 24.63
C GLY A 83 3.72 -25.80 23.41
N VAL A 84 3.96 -27.11 23.40
CA VAL A 84 4.50 -27.83 22.24
C VAL A 84 3.36 -28.10 21.25
N ARG A 85 3.62 -27.86 19.96
CA ARG A 85 2.71 -28.19 18.86
C ARG A 85 3.50 -28.77 17.70
N GLY A 86 3.31 -30.07 17.46
CA GLY A 86 3.83 -30.74 16.26
C GLY A 86 3.11 -30.30 14.99
N MET A 87 3.56 -30.83 13.84
CA MET A 87 3.04 -30.49 12.52
C MET A 87 1.53 -30.64 12.38
N HIS A 88 0.84 -29.54 12.07
CA HIS A 88 -0.61 -29.55 11.84
C HIS A 88 -1.06 -28.43 10.89
N LYS A 89 -2.37 -28.44 10.57
CA LYS A 89 -3.09 -27.38 9.86
C LYS A 89 -4.35 -27.03 10.64
N ASP A 90 -4.77 -25.78 10.58
CA ASP A 90 -6.01 -25.32 11.22
C ASP A 90 -7.18 -25.44 10.25
N PHE A 91 -7.62 -26.68 10.01
CA PHE A 91 -8.71 -26.98 9.08
C PHE A 91 -10.04 -26.32 9.44
N ASN A 92 -10.25 -25.97 10.71
CA ASN A 92 -11.49 -25.33 11.18
C ASN A 92 -11.44 -23.80 11.12
N ASN A 93 -10.27 -23.21 10.87
CA ASN A 93 -10.15 -21.76 10.72
C ASN A 93 -10.56 -21.31 9.31
N ASP A 94 -10.99 -20.06 9.22
CA ASP A 94 -11.39 -19.41 7.98
C ASP A 94 -10.20 -19.22 7.05
N TYR A 95 -10.24 -19.87 5.89
CA TYR A 95 -9.16 -19.84 4.90
C TYR A 95 -8.92 -18.46 4.29
N LYS A 96 -9.88 -17.53 4.42
CA LYS A 96 -9.76 -16.14 3.95
C LYS A 96 -9.03 -15.24 4.96
N THR A 97 -8.68 -15.76 6.12
CA THR A 97 -8.03 -15.00 7.20
C THR A 97 -6.58 -15.47 7.40
N GLN A 98 -5.82 -14.72 8.20
CA GLN A 98 -4.48 -15.10 8.64
C GLN A 98 -4.51 -15.50 10.11
N ASN A 99 -3.60 -16.39 10.49
CA ASN A 99 -3.22 -16.58 11.88
C ASN A 99 -2.07 -15.62 12.21
N TYR A 100 -2.12 -15.02 13.39
CA TYR A 100 -1.13 -14.06 13.89
C TYR A 100 -0.45 -14.66 15.13
N VAL A 101 0.89 -14.66 15.16
CA VAL A 101 1.68 -15.14 16.29
C VAL A 101 2.61 -14.03 16.73
N ILE A 102 2.38 -13.54 17.95
CA ILE A 102 3.09 -12.42 18.57
C ILE A 102 3.91 -12.96 19.74
N PRO A 103 5.25 -12.82 19.71
CA PRO A 103 6.10 -13.19 20.84
C PRO A 103 5.85 -12.30 22.06
N ILE A 104 5.52 -12.90 23.19
CA ILE A 104 5.36 -12.21 24.49
C ILE A 104 6.58 -12.46 25.38
N ASN A 105 7.05 -13.71 25.44
CA ASN A 105 8.30 -14.09 26.07
C ASN A 105 9.09 -14.97 25.12
N ARG A 106 10.31 -14.55 24.80
CA ARG A 106 11.19 -15.26 23.89
C ARG A 106 11.99 -16.31 24.66
N PRO A 107 12.14 -17.53 24.13
CA PRO A 107 13.07 -18.51 24.68
C PRO A 107 14.51 -18.03 24.50
N GLU A 108 15.43 -18.62 25.27
CA GLU A 108 16.86 -18.30 25.22
C GLU A 108 17.49 -18.78 23.91
N ALA A 109 17.04 -19.94 23.42
CA ALA A 109 17.42 -20.50 22.13
C ALA A 109 16.24 -21.27 21.49
N GLY A 110 16.20 -21.31 20.16
CA GLY A 110 15.20 -22.06 19.39
C GLY A 110 13.79 -21.48 19.45
N GLY A 111 12.79 -22.36 19.33
CA GLY A 111 11.36 -22.03 19.44
C GLY A 111 10.78 -21.32 18.22
N GLU A 112 11.50 -21.34 17.11
CA GLU A 112 11.05 -20.85 15.81
C GLU A 112 9.73 -21.53 15.39
N LEU A 113 8.94 -20.79 14.62
CA LEU A 113 7.77 -21.35 13.97
C LEU A 113 8.14 -21.78 12.57
N TRP A 114 8.11 -23.08 12.30
CA TRP A 114 8.23 -23.59 10.93
C TRP A 114 6.88 -23.43 10.23
N VAL A 115 6.89 -22.84 9.03
CA VAL A 115 5.70 -22.67 8.19
C VAL A 115 5.99 -23.13 6.77
N GLU A 116 5.16 -24.05 6.27
CA GLU A 116 5.20 -24.55 4.88
C GLU A 116 5.21 -23.40 3.88
N LEU A 117 6.04 -23.49 2.85
CA LEU A 117 6.14 -22.54 1.74
C LEU A 117 5.23 -22.95 0.58
N THR A 118 4.71 -21.97 -0.17
CA THR A 118 4.02 -22.17 -1.44
C THR A 118 4.53 -21.19 -2.50
N ALA A 119 4.20 -21.46 -3.76
CA ALA A 119 4.52 -20.57 -4.88
C ALA A 119 4.04 -19.13 -4.60
N GLY A 120 4.91 -18.15 -4.87
CA GLY A 120 4.64 -16.73 -4.66
C GLY A 120 4.98 -16.19 -3.26
N ASP A 121 5.40 -17.03 -2.32
CA ASP A 121 5.83 -16.56 -1.01
C ASP A 121 7.18 -15.82 -1.06
N ILE A 122 7.33 -14.87 -0.13
CA ILE A 122 8.61 -14.26 0.18
C ILE A 122 9.26 -15.05 1.33
N VAL A 123 10.45 -15.58 1.08
CA VAL A 123 11.27 -16.28 2.08
C VAL A 123 11.88 -15.24 3.02
N LYS A 124 11.55 -15.33 4.32
CA LYS A 124 12.00 -14.45 5.39
C LYS A 124 12.94 -15.14 6.39
N GLY A 125 12.93 -16.46 6.39
CA GLY A 125 13.68 -17.31 7.32
C GLY A 125 14.51 -18.38 6.63
N VAL A 126 15.15 -19.23 7.43
CA VAL A 126 15.91 -20.39 6.92
C VAL A 126 14.94 -21.40 6.34
N ILE A 127 15.18 -21.86 5.11
CA ILE A 127 14.36 -22.88 4.48
C ILE A 127 14.76 -24.25 5.04
N GLU A 128 13.79 -25.01 5.49
CA GLU A 128 13.98 -26.38 5.95
C GLU A 128 12.94 -27.33 5.38
N ARG A 129 13.38 -28.57 5.13
CA ARG A 129 12.53 -29.67 4.66
C ARG A 129 11.95 -30.43 5.85
N ARG A 130 10.70 -30.87 5.71
CA ARG A 130 10.01 -31.80 6.61
C ARG A 130 9.42 -32.94 5.80
N GLU A 131 9.37 -34.13 6.38
CA GLU A 131 8.67 -35.28 5.78
C GLU A 131 7.26 -35.40 6.35
N VAL A 132 6.26 -35.43 5.46
CA VAL A 132 4.85 -35.59 5.83
C VAL A 132 4.23 -36.63 4.92
N ASN A 133 3.77 -37.75 5.49
CA ASN A 133 3.15 -38.85 4.73
C ASN A 133 4.01 -39.29 3.52
N SER A 134 5.31 -39.52 3.74
CA SER A 134 6.29 -39.90 2.71
C SER A 134 6.50 -38.87 1.59
N THR A 135 6.01 -37.65 1.75
CA THR A 135 6.25 -36.53 0.83
C THR A 135 7.12 -35.48 1.51
N SER A 136 8.15 -35.02 0.80
CA SER A 136 8.98 -33.90 1.25
C SER A 136 8.25 -32.57 1.04
N VAL A 137 8.12 -31.80 2.12
CA VAL A 137 7.53 -30.45 2.11
C VAL A 137 8.58 -29.46 2.57
N TYR A 138 8.71 -28.34 1.86
CA TYR A 138 9.61 -27.26 2.23
C TYR A 138 8.84 -26.17 2.97
N GLY A 139 9.47 -25.63 4.01
CA GLY A 139 8.96 -24.50 4.76
C GLY A 139 10.10 -23.61 5.22
N GLN A 140 9.76 -22.52 5.89
CA GLN A 140 10.73 -21.59 6.46
C GLN A 140 10.60 -21.53 7.98
N LEU A 141 11.74 -21.42 8.66
CA LEU A 141 11.82 -21.15 10.09
C LEU A 141 11.72 -19.66 10.36
N LEU A 142 10.64 -19.26 11.02
CA LEU A 142 10.40 -17.87 11.39
C LEU A 142 10.81 -17.66 12.85
N PRO A 143 11.87 -16.87 13.10
CA PRO A 143 12.33 -16.61 14.45
C PRO A 143 11.36 -15.71 15.21
N LEU A 144 11.24 -15.93 16.52
CA LEU A 144 10.47 -15.07 17.40
C LEU A 144 11.27 -13.79 17.67
N ARG A 145 10.85 -12.67 17.08
CA ARG A 145 11.45 -11.35 17.29
C ARG A 145 10.53 -10.47 18.12
N GLN A 146 11.13 -9.68 18.99
CA GLN A 146 10.40 -8.69 19.79
C GLN A 146 9.63 -7.76 18.84
N ASP A 147 8.36 -7.50 19.17
CA ASP A 147 7.46 -6.59 18.46
C ASP A 147 7.21 -6.92 16.98
N GLN A 148 7.54 -8.14 16.54
CA GLN A 148 7.21 -8.63 15.20
C GLN A 148 6.16 -9.71 15.24
N CYS A 149 5.05 -9.49 14.53
CA CYS A 149 4.01 -10.47 14.31
C CYS A 149 4.38 -11.42 13.16
N ILE A 150 4.36 -12.72 13.41
CA ILE A 150 4.39 -13.74 12.36
C ILE A 150 2.97 -13.93 11.83
N MET A 151 2.80 -13.93 10.50
CA MET A 151 1.52 -14.09 9.83
C MET A 151 1.58 -15.23 8.81
N PHE A 152 0.58 -16.11 8.84
CA PHE A 152 0.46 -17.19 7.86
C PHE A 152 -0.99 -17.66 7.71
N GLY A 153 -1.30 -18.23 6.54
CA GLY A 153 -2.65 -18.75 6.28
C GLY A 153 -2.93 -20.02 7.12
N PRO A 154 -4.15 -20.19 7.66
CA PRO A 154 -4.46 -21.30 8.57
C PRO A 154 -4.37 -22.69 7.92
N LYS A 155 -4.39 -22.79 6.59
CA LYS A 155 -4.26 -24.06 5.85
C LYS A 155 -2.81 -24.46 5.56
N ARG A 156 -1.84 -23.67 6.01
CA ARG A 156 -0.41 -23.96 5.88
C ARG A 156 0.01 -24.91 6.99
N ARG A 157 0.79 -25.94 6.63
CA ARG A 157 1.39 -26.79 7.66
C ARG A 157 2.34 -25.96 8.49
N HIS A 158 2.27 -26.12 9.80
CA HIS A 158 3.15 -25.41 10.72
C HIS A 158 3.40 -26.22 11.99
N GLU A 159 4.55 -25.96 12.60
CA GLU A 159 4.97 -26.57 13.86
C GLU A 159 5.89 -25.65 14.65
N VAL A 160 5.99 -25.91 15.94
CA VAL A 160 6.89 -25.22 16.86
C VAL A 160 8.14 -26.06 17.05
N ASN A 161 9.30 -25.52 16.68
CA ASN A 161 10.58 -26.17 16.92
C ASN A 161 10.90 -26.23 18.43
N ALA A 162 11.79 -27.15 18.81
CA ALA A 162 12.29 -27.24 20.18
C ALA A 162 12.96 -25.91 20.62
N TRP A 163 12.92 -25.63 21.91
CA TRP A 163 13.47 -24.42 22.50
C TRP A 163 14.04 -24.68 23.90
N GLU A 164 14.88 -23.75 24.36
CA GLU A 164 15.40 -23.70 25.73
C GLU A 164 14.89 -22.45 26.45
N GLY A 165 14.51 -22.59 27.72
CA GLY A 165 13.88 -21.53 28.51
C GLY A 165 12.37 -21.40 28.30
N ASP A 166 11.81 -20.23 28.65
CA ASP A 166 10.37 -19.99 28.61
C ASP A 166 9.90 -19.38 27.28
N ARG A 167 8.90 -20.01 26.66
CA ARG A 167 8.29 -19.54 25.41
C ARG A 167 6.82 -19.16 25.64
N THR A 168 6.50 -17.88 25.50
CA THR A 168 5.12 -17.39 25.56
C THR A 168 4.77 -16.64 24.27
N VAL A 169 3.72 -17.08 23.60
CA VAL A 169 3.21 -16.42 22.38
C VAL A 169 1.72 -16.13 22.51
N LEU A 170 1.31 -14.96 22.04
CA LEU A 170 -0.08 -14.58 21.83
C LEU A 170 -0.47 -14.94 20.40
N ILE A 171 -1.54 -15.71 20.25
CA ILE A 171 -2.00 -16.24 18.97
C ILE A 171 -3.41 -15.71 18.70
N ALA A 172 -3.59 -14.99 17.60
CA ALA A 172 -4.90 -14.54 17.12
C ALA A 172 -5.30 -15.30 15.86
N TYR A 173 -6.55 -15.75 15.81
CA TYR A 173 -7.05 -16.61 14.74
C TYR A 173 -8.57 -16.46 14.56
N THR A 174 -9.09 -16.98 13.45
CA THR A 174 -10.53 -16.91 13.13
C THR A 174 -11.07 -18.31 12.87
N PRO A 175 -11.85 -18.91 13.79
CA PRO A 175 -12.67 -20.07 13.48
C PRO A 175 -13.65 -19.73 12.35
N ASN A 176 -13.86 -20.65 11.41
CA ASN A 176 -14.85 -20.44 10.36
C ASN A 176 -16.27 -20.64 10.92
N CYS A 177 -16.93 -19.56 11.36
CA CYS A 177 -18.25 -19.59 11.98
C CYS A 177 -19.41 -19.75 10.98
N LEU A 178 -19.13 -19.88 9.67
CA LEU A 178 -20.14 -20.15 8.63
C LEU A 178 -21.30 -19.15 8.62
N GLY A 179 -21.04 -17.89 8.97
CA GLY A 179 -22.05 -16.82 9.03
C GLY A 179 -23.13 -17.02 10.09
N LYS A 180 -22.88 -17.88 11.09
CA LYS A 180 -23.81 -18.11 12.20
C LYS A 180 -23.68 -17.09 13.33
N LEU A 181 -22.76 -16.13 13.22
CA LEU A 181 -22.67 -15.02 14.16
C LEU A 181 -23.82 -14.05 13.88
N SER A 182 -24.64 -13.81 14.90
CA SER A 182 -25.69 -12.80 14.82
C SER A 182 -25.08 -11.40 14.83
N GLN A 183 -25.89 -10.39 14.47
CA GLN A 183 -25.44 -9.00 14.55
C GLN A 183 -25.07 -8.60 16.00
N ASP A 184 -25.78 -9.14 16.99
CA ASP A 184 -25.48 -8.92 18.41
C ASP A 184 -24.15 -9.57 18.82
N ASP A 185 -23.84 -10.76 18.29
CA ASP A 185 -22.55 -11.41 18.52
C ASP A 185 -21.40 -10.58 17.94
N LEU A 186 -21.60 -10.02 16.74
CA LEU A 186 -20.63 -9.14 16.09
C LEU A 186 -20.43 -7.85 16.87
N HIS A 187 -21.51 -7.24 17.39
CA HIS A 187 -21.41 -6.07 18.26
C HIS A 187 -20.67 -6.39 19.56
N ALA A 188 -20.95 -7.55 20.19
CA ALA A 188 -20.24 -7.96 21.39
C ALA A 188 -18.75 -8.20 21.12
N LEU A 189 -18.38 -8.92 20.05
CA LEU A 189 -16.99 -9.07 19.63
C LEU A 189 -16.33 -7.71 19.40
N HIS A 190 -17.06 -6.79 18.77
CA HIS A 190 -16.61 -5.44 18.54
C HIS A 190 -16.32 -4.69 19.85
N ASP A 191 -17.23 -4.76 20.83
CA ASP A 191 -17.10 -4.13 22.15
C ASP A 191 -15.96 -4.74 23.00
N TYR A 192 -15.59 -5.99 22.75
CA TYR A 192 -14.40 -6.64 23.32
C TYR A 192 -13.11 -6.33 22.55
N GLY A 193 -13.18 -5.52 21.49
CA GLY A 193 -12.01 -5.06 20.74
C GLY A 193 -11.58 -6.01 19.62
N PHE A 194 -12.31 -7.07 19.31
CA PHE A 194 -11.95 -7.95 18.18
C PHE A 194 -12.15 -7.25 16.83
N PRO A 195 -11.12 -7.17 15.97
CA PRO A 195 -11.27 -6.68 14.60
C PRO A 195 -11.89 -7.76 13.72
N VAL A 196 -13.21 -7.85 13.73
CA VAL A 196 -13.94 -8.96 13.07
C VAL A 196 -13.67 -8.95 11.55
N PRO A 197 -13.18 -10.06 10.97
CA PRO A 197 -12.99 -10.17 9.53
C PRO A 197 -14.33 -10.08 8.77
N LEU A 198 -14.30 -9.46 7.59
CA LEU A 198 -15.49 -9.32 6.72
C LEU A 198 -16.11 -10.66 6.31
N SER A 199 -15.32 -11.73 6.28
CA SER A 199 -15.78 -13.09 5.98
C SER A 199 -16.65 -13.70 7.09
N GLN A 200 -16.67 -13.11 8.28
CA GLN A 200 -17.47 -13.58 9.41
C GLN A 200 -18.82 -12.89 9.54
N LEU A 201 -19.10 -11.90 8.70
CA LEU A 201 -20.40 -11.24 8.66
C LEU A 201 -21.50 -12.21 8.19
N PRO A 202 -22.70 -12.24 8.79
CA PRO A 202 -23.76 -13.18 8.43
C PRO A 202 -24.17 -13.08 6.94
N GLU A 203 -24.09 -11.89 6.36
CA GLU A 203 -24.36 -11.63 4.95
C GLU A 203 -23.35 -12.30 4.00
N PHE A 204 -22.20 -12.75 4.50
CA PHE A 204 -21.17 -13.42 3.72
C PHE A 204 -21.52 -14.88 3.36
N SER A 205 -22.33 -15.54 4.19
CA SER A 205 -22.60 -16.98 4.06
C SER A 205 -23.85 -17.31 3.23
N GLY A 206 -24.68 -16.31 2.92
CA GLY A 206 -25.85 -16.46 2.05
C GLY A 206 -25.53 -16.76 0.58
N ASN A 207 -24.27 -16.58 0.14
CA ASN A 207 -23.83 -16.77 -1.25
C ASN A 207 -22.89 -17.95 -1.48
N LEU A 208 -22.78 -18.89 -0.54
CA LEU A 208 -22.02 -20.12 -0.77
C LEU A 208 -22.88 -21.14 -1.54
N SER A 209 -23.14 -20.87 -2.83
CA SER A 209 -22.94 -21.97 -3.78
C SER A 209 -21.48 -22.38 -3.60
N ILE A 210 -21.28 -23.66 -3.27
CA ILE A 210 -19.99 -24.24 -2.98
C ILE A 210 -19.15 -24.20 -4.26
N GLU A 211 -18.54 -23.07 -4.55
CA GLU A 211 -17.37 -22.97 -5.40
C GLU A 211 -16.19 -22.85 -4.45
N GLY A 212 -15.78 -23.99 -3.90
CA GLY A 212 -14.35 -24.17 -3.70
C GLY A 212 -13.69 -23.98 -5.07
N PRO A 213 -12.44 -23.51 -5.15
CA PRO A 213 -11.70 -23.70 -6.39
C PRO A 213 -11.64 -25.21 -6.60
N GLU A 214 -12.47 -25.74 -7.49
CA GLU A 214 -12.09 -26.94 -8.20
C GLU A 214 -10.78 -26.58 -8.87
N LEU A 215 -9.69 -27.08 -8.29
CA LEU A 215 -8.49 -27.36 -9.05
C LEU A 215 -8.90 -28.36 -10.12
N ALA A 216 -9.51 -27.85 -11.20
CA ALA A 216 -9.45 -28.50 -12.49
C ALA A 216 -7.98 -28.46 -12.87
N ILE A 217 -7.22 -29.43 -12.36
CA ILE A 217 -6.01 -29.90 -12.99
C ILE A 217 -6.51 -30.40 -14.34
N LYS A 218 -6.57 -29.50 -15.33
CA LYS A 218 -6.37 -29.94 -16.70
C LYS A 218 -4.95 -30.46 -16.70
N GLU A 219 -4.81 -31.77 -16.52
CA GLU A 219 -3.64 -32.50 -16.99
C GLU A 219 -3.53 -32.17 -18.46
N ARG A 220 -2.81 -31.10 -18.78
CA ARG A 220 -2.23 -30.95 -20.08
C ARG A 220 -1.14 -31.99 -20.09
N LYS A 221 -1.47 -33.17 -20.61
CA LYS A 221 -0.48 -34.14 -21.06
C LYS A 221 0.45 -33.33 -21.96
N LEU A 222 1.64 -33.03 -21.46
CA LEU A 222 2.70 -32.47 -22.27
C LEU A 222 3.06 -33.62 -23.21
N GLU A 223 2.50 -33.61 -24.41
CA GLU A 223 3.05 -34.39 -25.49
C GLU A 223 4.50 -33.93 -25.62
N SER A 224 5.41 -34.87 -25.40
CA SER A 224 6.84 -34.68 -25.55
C SER A 224 7.12 -34.31 -27.00
N LEU A 225 7.11 -33.01 -27.27
CA LEU A 225 7.81 -32.46 -28.41
C LEU A 225 9.22 -32.17 -27.93
N THR A 226 10.12 -33.09 -28.26
CA THR A 226 11.55 -32.83 -28.30
C THR A 226 11.78 -31.74 -29.32
N GLU A 227 11.85 -30.50 -28.85
CA GLU A 227 12.55 -29.43 -29.56
C GLU A 227 13.78 -29.11 -28.71
N GLU A 228 14.94 -29.32 -29.32
CA GLU A 228 16.25 -28.99 -28.78
C GLU A 228 16.29 -27.48 -28.53
N GLU A 229 16.19 -27.06 -27.26
CA GLU A 229 16.52 -25.71 -26.84
C GLU A 229 18.05 -25.56 -26.90
N ASP A 230 18.54 -25.05 -28.03
CA ASP A 230 19.83 -24.37 -28.09
C ASP A 230 19.74 -23.13 -27.18
N ASP A 231 20.10 -23.30 -25.90
CA ASP A 231 20.47 -22.22 -25.00
C ASP A 231 21.72 -21.54 -25.59
N VAL A 232 21.54 -20.54 -26.45
CA VAL A 232 22.62 -19.67 -26.90
C VAL A 232 23.00 -18.75 -25.74
N GLU A 233 23.85 -19.27 -24.86
CA GLU A 233 24.58 -18.54 -23.83
C GLU A 233 25.52 -17.54 -24.53
N TRP A 234 25.10 -16.27 -24.62
CA TRP A 234 25.92 -15.21 -25.20
C TRP A 234 27.17 -14.96 -24.34
N SER A 235 28.31 -15.51 -24.75
CA SER A 235 29.61 -15.24 -24.14
C SER A 235 30.28 -14.01 -24.77
N MET A 236 30.71 -13.05 -23.94
CA MET A 236 31.36 -11.82 -24.38
C MET A 236 32.90 -11.94 -24.30
N TYR A 237 33.59 -11.62 -25.40
CA TYR A 237 35.06 -11.62 -25.49
C TYR A 237 35.56 -10.20 -25.79
N LEU A 238 36.65 -9.80 -25.13
CA LEU A 238 37.37 -8.56 -25.40
C LEU A 238 38.58 -8.87 -26.29
N ASP A 239 38.67 -8.21 -27.45
CA ASP A 239 39.78 -8.38 -28.39
C ASP A 239 40.93 -7.44 -28.02
N LEU A 240 42.09 -8.03 -27.73
CA LEU A 240 43.32 -7.34 -27.35
C LEU A 240 44.46 -7.91 -28.19
N GLU A 241 44.80 -7.29 -29.31
CA GLU A 241 45.85 -7.82 -30.20
C GLU A 241 47.21 -7.99 -29.46
N PRO A 242 47.79 -9.22 -29.39
CA PRO A 242 47.27 -10.50 -29.88
C PRO A 242 46.57 -11.33 -28.78
N GLY A 243 45.24 -11.53 -28.90
CA GLY A 243 44.47 -12.47 -28.08
C GLY A 243 43.06 -12.00 -27.66
N LEU A 244 42.13 -12.97 -27.58
CA LEU A 244 40.77 -12.76 -27.06
C LEU A 244 40.72 -13.14 -25.57
N VAL A 245 40.22 -12.25 -24.72
CA VAL A 245 39.97 -12.53 -23.29
C VAL A 245 38.47 -12.70 -23.07
N LYS A 246 38.06 -13.90 -22.59
CA LYS A 246 36.68 -14.16 -22.18
C LYS A 246 36.38 -13.36 -20.91
N ILE A 247 35.33 -12.56 -20.92
CA ILE A 247 34.84 -11.91 -19.70
C ILE A 247 33.98 -12.95 -18.96
N LEU A 248 34.44 -13.38 -17.77
CA LEU A 248 33.68 -14.30 -16.91
C LEU A 248 32.38 -13.62 -16.47
N ASP A 249 31.26 -14.32 -16.60
CA ASP A 249 29.99 -13.88 -16.03
C ASP A 249 30.17 -13.55 -14.55
N ALA A 250 29.55 -12.44 -14.12
CA ALA A 250 29.70 -11.82 -12.81
C ALA A 250 29.23 -12.69 -11.62
N ALA A 251 29.05 -14.00 -11.81
CA ALA A 251 28.69 -14.95 -10.76
C ALA A 251 29.86 -15.32 -9.83
N ALA A 252 31.11 -14.94 -10.14
CA ALA A 252 32.29 -15.28 -9.32
C ALA A 252 32.90 -14.10 -8.54
N SER A 253 32.17 -12.99 -8.36
CA SER A 253 32.57 -11.94 -7.43
C SER A 253 31.73 -12.02 -6.14
N HIS A 254 32.39 -12.29 -5.02
CA HIS A 254 31.83 -12.13 -3.67
C HIS A 254 31.67 -10.64 -3.32
N GLU A 255 31.04 -9.85 -4.18
CA GLU A 255 30.53 -8.53 -3.87
C GLU A 255 29.03 -8.57 -4.01
N SER A 256 28.35 -8.14 -2.95
CA SER A 256 26.90 -8.18 -2.77
C SER A 256 26.15 -7.80 -4.05
N CYS A 257 25.49 -8.79 -4.66
CA CYS A 257 24.50 -8.56 -5.72
C CYS A 257 23.55 -7.42 -5.27
N PRO A 258 23.30 -6.40 -6.11
CA PRO A 258 22.36 -5.33 -5.79
C PRO A 258 21.01 -5.93 -5.41
N ARG A 259 20.67 -5.88 -4.12
CA ARG A 259 19.35 -6.32 -3.65
C ARG A 259 18.42 -5.12 -3.68
N MET A 260 17.40 -5.21 -4.54
CA MET A 260 16.26 -4.30 -4.46
C MET A 260 15.45 -4.67 -3.21
N LEU A 261 15.72 -3.96 -2.12
CA LEU A 261 14.99 -4.07 -0.86
C LEU A 261 13.98 -2.92 -0.81
N LYS A 262 12.69 -3.24 -0.68
CA LYS A 262 11.67 -2.24 -0.39
C LYS A 262 11.97 -1.67 1.00
N THR A 263 12.39 -0.41 1.05
CA THR A 263 12.60 0.31 2.32
C THR A 263 11.30 0.30 3.10
N GLU A 264 11.35 -0.17 4.35
CA GLU A 264 10.21 -0.08 5.25
C GLU A 264 9.81 1.39 5.44
N VAL A 265 8.52 1.63 5.67
CA VAL A 265 8.00 2.97 5.96
C VAL A 265 8.65 3.43 7.26
N SER A 266 9.62 4.33 7.15
CA SER A 266 10.31 4.90 8.30
C SER A 266 9.44 6.03 8.86
N TYR A 267 8.91 5.82 10.06
CA TYR A 267 8.21 6.87 10.80
C TYR A 267 9.23 7.81 11.45
N THR A 268 8.89 9.10 11.50
CA THR A 268 9.62 10.05 12.33
C THR A 268 9.16 9.90 13.76
N ALA A 269 10.07 9.49 14.65
CA ALA A 269 9.76 9.34 16.07
C ALA A 269 9.52 10.70 16.75
N ARG A 270 8.54 10.76 17.66
CA ARG A 270 8.22 11.91 18.51
C ARG A 270 7.93 13.17 17.70
N ILE A 271 7.05 13.05 16.70
CA ILE A 271 6.75 14.15 15.77
C ILE A 271 6.31 15.42 16.49
N GLU A 272 5.53 15.33 17.56
CA GLU A 272 5.03 16.51 18.27
C GLU A 272 6.16 17.28 19.00
N GLU A 273 7.25 16.60 19.38
CA GLU A 273 8.47 17.28 19.87
C GLU A 273 9.20 18.00 18.73
N VAL A 274 9.31 17.35 17.56
CA VAL A 274 9.90 17.96 16.36
C VAL A 274 9.15 19.23 15.99
N LEU A 275 7.82 19.21 15.98
CA LEU A 275 6.98 20.35 15.62
C LEU A 275 7.10 21.50 16.64
N ARG A 276 7.19 21.19 17.94
CA ARG A 276 7.42 22.21 18.98
C ARG A 276 8.81 22.83 18.90
N GLY A 277 9.80 22.08 18.42
CA GLY A 277 11.19 22.49 18.31
C GLY A 277 11.54 23.24 17.02
N LEU A 278 10.58 23.43 16.10
CA LEU A 278 10.81 24.17 14.86
C LEU A 278 11.28 25.60 15.16
N LYS A 279 12.24 26.09 14.36
CA LYS A 279 12.72 27.48 14.39
C LYS A 279 12.28 28.29 13.17
N GLY A 280 11.54 27.65 12.27
CA GLY A 280 11.01 28.21 11.03
C GLY A 280 10.09 27.19 10.34
N PRO A 281 9.58 27.54 9.15
CA PRO A 281 8.73 26.67 8.34
C PRO A 281 9.36 25.30 8.12
N LEU A 282 8.52 24.27 8.12
CA LEU A 282 8.96 22.90 7.89
C LEU A 282 9.32 22.73 6.41
N ASP A 283 10.52 22.20 6.13
CA ASP A 283 11.00 22.01 4.75
C ASP A 283 10.76 20.58 4.21
N VAL A 284 10.57 19.59 5.10
CA VAL A 284 10.52 18.17 4.75
C VAL A 284 9.20 17.54 5.19
N VAL A 285 8.70 16.58 4.41
CA VAL A 285 7.53 15.78 4.78
C VAL A 285 7.93 14.68 5.76
N HIS A 286 7.24 14.58 6.88
CA HIS A 286 7.41 13.52 7.87
C HIS A 286 6.24 12.55 7.82
N THR A 287 6.52 11.24 7.69
CA THR A 287 5.53 10.18 7.92
C THR A 287 5.41 9.93 9.42
N VAL A 288 4.19 9.89 9.93
CA VAL A 288 3.90 9.80 11.37
C VAL A 288 3.35 8.43 11.74
N ASN A 289 3.86 7.87 12.83
CA ASN A 289 3.33 6.64 13.41
C ASN A 289 1.89 6.90 13.91
N PRO A 290 0.88 6.08 13.50
CA PRO A 290 -0.48 6.19 14.00
C PRO A 290 -0.63 6.26 15.53
N GLU A 291 0.24 5.60 16.29
CA GLU A 291 0.22 5.64 17.76
C GLU A 291 0.39 7.06 18.31
N GLU A 292 1.31 7.83 17.74
CA GLU A 292 1.55 9.23 18.15
C GLU A 292 0.36 10.13 17.80
N VAL A 293 -0.35 9.79 16.72
CA VAL A 293 -1.58 10.47 16.32
C VAL A 293 -2.71 10.16 17.28
N TYR A 294 -2.86 8.90 17.69
CA TYR A 294 -3.87 8.48 18.67
C TYR A 294 -3.63 9.13 20.03
N ALA A 295 -2.36 9.25 20.45
CA ALA A 295 -1.99 9.96 21.68
C ALA A 295 -2.30 11.47 21.61
N ASN A 296 -2.31 12.07 20.41
CA ASN A 296 -2.53 13.51 20.20
C ASN A 296 -3.77 13.80 19.33
N LEU A 297 -4.83 13.01 19.51
CA LEU A 297 -5.95 12.95 18.56
C LEU A 297 -6.62 14.31 18.31
N GLN A 298 -6.72 15.16 19.32
CA GLN A 298 -7.33 16.49 19.17
C GLN A 298 -6.57 17.40 18.19
N ALA A 299 -5.24 17.28 18.14
CA ALA A 299 -4.42 18.07 17.20
C ALA A 299 -4.56 17.57 15.75
N TRP A 300 -4.93 16.31 15.56
CA TRP A 300 -5.05 15.64 14.26
C TRP A 300 -6.49 15.58 13.74
N ARG A 301 -7.49 15.73 14.62
CA ARG A 301 -8.92 15.70 14.29
C ARG A 301 -9.30 16.58 13.09
N PRO A 302 -8.86 17.86 12.97
CA PRO A 302 -9.21 18.69 11.82
C PRO A 302 -8.71 18.13 10.47
N ALA A 303 -7.54 17.46 10.48
CA ALA A 303 -6.99 16.83 9.29
C ALA A 303 -7.77 15.57 8.91
N ILE A 304 -8.23 14.80 9.90
CA ILE A 304 -9.06 13.60 9.72
C ILE A 304 -10.44 13.98 9.18
N GLU A 305 -11.11 14.96 9.79
CA GLU A 305 -12.43 15.43 9.35
C GLU A 305 -12.39 16.01 7.93
N LYS A 306 -11.32 16.77 7.61
CA LYS A 306 -11.10 17.27 6.24
C LYS A 306 -10.95 16.15 5.21
N GLU A 307 -10.21 15.10 5.54
CA GLU A 307 -10.06 13.94 4.66
C GLU A 307 -11.40 13.19 4.52
N MET A 308 -12.11 13.00 5.63
CA MET A 308 -13.42 12.32 5.65
C MET A 308 -14.42 13.02 4.72
N ALA A 309 -14.53 14.35 4.80
CA ALA A 309 -15.42 15.13 3.93
C ALA A 309 -15.11 14.93 2.42
N GLY A 310 -13.84 14.72 2.06
CA GLY A 310 -13.46 14.38 0.69
C GLY A 310 -13.85 12.95 0.30
N VAL A 311 -13.65 12.00 1.22
CA VAL A 311 -13.96 10.58 1.01
C VAL A 311 -15.47 10.33 0.92
N GLU A 312 -16.31 11.07 1.65
CA GLU A 312 -17.77 10.94 1.60
C GLU A 312 -18.33 11.07 0.17
N LEU A 313 -17.68 11.86 -0.70
CA LEU A 313 -18.05 12.01 -2.10
C LEU A 313 -17.75 10.77 -2.97
N ALA A 314 -16.91 9.86 -2.48
CA ALA A 314 -16.44 8.67 -3.18
C ALA A 314 -17.09 7.37 -2.69
N ILE A 315 -17.90 7.43 -1.64
CA ILE A 315 -18.48 6.26 -0.99
C ILE A 315 -19.99 6.33 -0.85
N GLN A 316 -20.62 5.17 -0.71
CA GLN A 316 -21.96 5.00 -0.17
C GLN A 316 -21.84 4.32 1.20
N ARG A 317 -22.40 4.93 2.25
CA ARG A 317 -22.42 4.36 3.61
C ARG A 317 -23.40 3.18 3.69
N LEU A 318 -22.95 2.05 4.22
CA LEU A 318 -23.68 0.78 4.28
C LEU A 318 -23.80 0.33 5.74
N LEU A 319 -24.91 0.72 6.38
CA LEU A 319 -25.18 0.42 7.78
C LEU A 319 -25.51 -1.07 7.98
N PRO A 320 -25.18 -1.65 9.16
CA PRO A 320 -25.54 -3.02 9.48
C PRO A 320 -27.04 -3.28 9.32
N GLY A 321 -27.39 -4.45 8.76
CA GLY A 321 -28.78 -4.89 8.62
C GLY A 321 -29.60 -4.27 7.47
N THR A 322 -29.09 -3.26 6.76
CA THR A 322 -29.85 -2.62 5.67
C THR A 322 -29.85 -3.43 4.37
N GLU A 323 -30.84 -3.18 3.51
CA GLU A 323 -30.95 -3.85 2.21
C GLU A 323 -29.86 -3.40 1.23
N GLU A 324 -29.42 -2.14 1.30
CA GLU A 324 -28.34 -1.60 0.48
C GLU A 324 -27.03 -2.32 0.78
N ARG A 325 -26.73 -2.53 2.07
CA ARG A 325 -25.55 -3.31 2.50
C ARG A 325 -25.59 -4.72 1.93
N ARG A 326 -26.75 -5.40 2.05
CA ARG A 326 -26.95 -6.74 1.47
C ARG A 326 -26.74 -6.74 -0.04
N THR A 327 -27.32 -5.77 -0.73
CA THR A 327 -27.20 -5.61 -2.19
C THR A 327 -25.75 -5.44 -2.62
N TRP A 328 -25.00 -4.55 -1.97
CA TRP A 328 -23.59 -4.32 -2.25
C TRP A 328 -22.73 -5.56 -1.99
N LEU A 329 -22.96 -6.23 -0.87
CA LEU A 329 -22.24 -7.45 -0.51
C LEU A 329 -22.58 -8.64 -1.42
N ASN A 330 -23.71 -8.61 -2.12
CA ASN A 330 -24.13 -9.65 -3.05
C ASN A 330 -23.73 -9.39 -4.50
N LYS A 331 -23.09 -8.25 -4.82
CA LYS A 331 -22.61 -7.99 -6.18
C LYS A 331 -21.57 -9.02 -6.61
N PRO A 332 -21.59 -9.47 -7.88
CA PRO A 332 -20.59 -10.39 -8.39
C PRO A 332 -19.20 -9.74 -8.33
N ARG A 333 -18.17 -10.55 -8.03
CA ARG A 333 -16.75 -10.11 -7.93
C ARG A 333 -16.50 -8.99 -6.90
N VAL A 334 -17.39 -8.81 -5.92
CA VAL A 334 -17.19 -7.80 -4.88
C VAL A 334 -15.95 -8.11 -4.04
N GLN A 335 -15.01 -7.18 -4.07
CA GLN A 335 -13.84 -7.18 -3.22
C GLN A 335 -14.18 -6.48 -1.90
N ARG A 336 -13.70 -7.06 -0.81
CA ARG A 336 -13.98 -6.60 0.55
C ARG A 336 -12.64 -6.22 1.19
N LEU A 337 -12.36 -4.93 1.30
CA LEU A 337 -11.03 -4.43 1.62
C LEU A 337 -11.03 -3.57 2.86
N PRO A 338 -10.09 -3.76 3.81
CA PRO A 338 -9.95 -2.82 4.90
C PRO A 338 -9.36 -1.49 4.41
N MET A 339 -9.62 -0.44 5.18
CA MET A 339 -8.98 0.86 5.02
C MET A 339 -8.07 1.14 6.20
N LYS A 340 -7.10 2.02 5.98
CA LYS A 340 -6.27 2.58 7.04
C LYS A 340 -5.95 4.04 6.81
N PHE A 341 -5.55 4.71 7.88
CA PHE A 341 -4.99 6.05 7.77
C PHE A 341 -3.49 6.00 7.51
N VAL A 342 -3.04 6.92 6.66
CA VAL A 342 -1.63 7.29 6.54
C VAL A 342 -1.51 8.75 6.97
N PHE A 343 -0.73 8.98 8.02
CA PHE A 343 -0.55 10.31 8.60
C PHE A 343 0.80 10.90 8.19
N THR A 344 0.77 12.16 7.77
CA THR A 344 1.96 12.92 7.42
C THR A 344 1.89 14.33 7.97
N VAL A 345 3.05 14.92 8.27
CA VAL A 345 3.19 16.37 8.42
C VAL A 345 3.93 16.90 7.22
N LYS A 346 3.39 17.96 6.60
CA LYS A 346 3.93 18.55 5.38
C LYS A 346 4.34 20.00 5.61
N PRO A 347 5.30 20.50 4.80
CA PRO A 347 5.50 21.93 4.61
C PRO A 347 4.16 22.63 4.33
N ASN A 348 4.02 23.86 4.82
CA ASN A 348 2.90 24.71 4.50
C ASN A 348 3.36 25.85 3.59
N ASP A 349 2.93 25.84 2.34
CA ASP A 349 3.30 26.86 1.34
C ASP A 349 2.78 28.26 1.72
N GLN A 350 1.82 28.34 2.65
CA GLN A 350 1.26 29.57 3.21
C GLN A 350 1.82 29.90 4.60
N ALA A 351 2.98 29.33 4.96
CA ALA A 351 3.60 29.60 6.25
C ALA A 351 3.99 31.07 6.40
N VAL A 352 3.62 31.65 7.54
CA VAL A 352 3.99 33.00 7.95
C VAL A 352 5.09 32.87 9.01
N LEU A 353 6.25 33.50 8.75
CA LEU A 353 7.42 33.40 9.65
C LEU A 353 7.11 33.88 11.09
N SER A 354 6.17 34.80 11.27
CA SER A 354 5.77 35.29 12.60
C SER A 354 4.79 34.38 13.34
N ASP A 355 4.16 33.41 12.68
CA ASP A 355 3.21 32.48 13.29
C ASP A 355 3.72 31.02 13.22
N PRO A 356 4.31 30.49 14.30
CA PRO A 356 4.78 29.12 14.36
C PRO A 356 3.71 28.06 14.07
N ARG A 357 2.43 28.35 14.28
CA ARG A 357 1.34 27.39 14.00
C ARG A 357 1.08 27.23 12.50
N SER A 358 1.52 28.20 11.70
CA SER A 358 1.41 28.17 10.25
C SER A 358 2.58 27.44 9.58
N TRP A 359 3.64 27.09 10.31
CA TRP A 359 4.88 26.54 9.75
C TRP A 359 4.75 25.13 9.17
N TYR A 360 3.67 24.43 9.47
CA TYR A 360 3.44 23.06 9.02
C TYR A 360 1.96 22.76 8.87
N LYS A 361 1.64 21.66 8.18
CA LYS A 361 0.28 21.17 8.01
C LYS A 361 0.21 19.68 8.28
N ARG A 362 -0.65 19.29 9.22
CA ARG A 362 -1.02 17.89 9.43
C ARG A 362 -1.92 17.41 8.29
N LYS A 363 -1.64 16.22 7.75
CA LYS A 363 -2.42 15.60 6.69
C LYS A 363 -2.71 14.15 7.05
N ALA A 364 -3.99 13.83 7.19
CA ALA A 364 -4.48 12.46 7.22
C ALA A 364 -4.87 12.09 5.78
N ARG A 365 -4.59 10.85 5.39
CA ARG A 365 -5.08 10.27 4.14
C ARG A 365 -5.68 8.92 4.42
N LEU A 366 -6.90 8.70 3.94
CA LEU A 366 -7.57 7.43 4.09
C LEU A 366 -7.31 6.59 2.84
N VAL A 367 -6.75 5.40 3.04
CA VAL A 367 -6.31 4.53 1.94
C VAL A 367 -6.94 3.15 2.05
N ILE A 368 -7.34 2.61 0.90
CA ILE A 368 -7.74 1.21 0.73
C ILE A 368 -6.48 0.33 0.83
N CYS A 369 -6.55 -0.77 1.55
CA CYS A 369 -5.46 -1.74 1.62
C CYS A 369 -5.47 -2.67 0.40
N GLY A 370 -5.15 -2.14 -0.80
CA GLY A 370 -5.16 -2.89 -2.06
C GLY A 370 -4.14 -4.03 -2.14
N ASN A 371 -3.19 -4.12 -1.21
CA ASN A 371 -2.32 -5.29 -1.05
C ASN A 371 -3.10 -6.54 -0.61
N MET A 372 -4.33 -6.38 -0.10
CA MET A 372 -5.24 -7.47 0.27
C MET A 372 -6.28 -7.77 -0.82
N ALA A 373 -6.23 -7.07 -1.96
CA ALA A 373 -7.10 -7.32 -3.10
C ALA A 373 -6.80 -8.66 -3.76
N SER A 374 -7.82 -9.28 -4.37
CA SER A 374 -7.63 -10.48 -5.17
C SER A 374 -6.75 -10.16 -6.37
N ASN A 375 -5.72 -10.99 -6.59
CA ASN A 375 -4.85 -10.86 -7.75
C ASN A 375 -5.56 -11.41 -8.98
N ASP A 376 -6.40 -10.59 -9.63
CA ASP A 376 -7.10 -10.98 -10.87
C ASP A 376 -6.17 -11.01 -12.11
N GLY A 377 -4.84 -10.93 -11.93
CA GLY A 377 -3.84 -11.03 -13.01
C GLY A 377 -3.87 -9.90 -14.07
N GLY A 378 -4.82 -8.97 -14.01
CA GLY A 378 -4.94 -7.86 -14.95
C GLY A 378 -3.80 -6.86 -14.85
N GLN A 379 -3.50 -6.15 -15.94
CA GLN A 379 -2.61 -4.99 -15.92
C GLN A 379 -3.25 -3.89 -15.06
N VAL A 380 -2.58 -3.54 -13.97
CA VAL A 380 -3.11 -2.57 -12.98
C VAL A 380 -2.34 -1.25 -12.99
N TYR A 381 -1.32 -1.15 -13.85
CA TYR A 381 -0.46 0.01 -13.93
C TYR A 381 -0.77 0.84 -15.17
N THR A 382 -0.98 2.13 -14.98
CA THR A 382 -0.95 3.11 -16.08
C THR A 382 0.49 3.36 -16.46
N GLU A 383 0.78 3.36 -17.76
CA GLU A 383 2.11 3.71 -18.27
C GLU A 383 2.54 5.08 -17.71
N ALA A 384 3.59 5.08 -16.88
CA ALA A 384 4.22 6.30 -16.41
C ALA A 384 4.88 7.03 -17.59
N ALA A 385 4.81 8.37 -17.61
CA ALA A 385 5.54 9.15 -18.61
C ALA A 385 7.05 8.87 -18.50
N PRO A 386 7.69 8.30 -19.53
CA PRO A 386 9.13 8.03 -19.49
C PRO A 386 9.90 9.35 -19.51
N ALA A 387 11.10 9.37 -18.91
CA ALA A 387 11.93 10.58 -18.86
C ALA A 387 12.27 11.10 -20.27
N GLU A 388 12.33 10.20 -21.25
CA GLU A 388 12.51 10.46 -22.68
C GLU A 388 11.38 11.31 -23.24
N ALA A 389 10.14 11.09 -22.79
CA ALA A 389 8.99 11.90 -23.18
C ALA A 389 9.16 13.34 -22.67
N VAL A 390 9.49 13.53 -21.40
CA VAL A 390 9.74 14.87 -20.83
C VAL A 390 10.87 15.58 -21.58
N ARG A 391 11.98 14.89 -21.83
CA ARG A 391 13.12 15.44 -22.59
C ARG A 391 12.75 15.82 -24.03
N THR A 392 11.93 15.01 -24.70
CA THR A 392 11.45 15.30 -26.06
C THR A 392 10.54 16.52 -26.08
N GLY A 393 9.61 16.63 -25.11
CA GLY A 393 8.74 17.80 -24.96
C GLY A 393 9.53 19.10 -24.76
N LEU A 394 10.53 19.08 -23.89
CA LEU A 394 11.43 20.21 -23.64
C LEU A 394 12.24 20.62 -24.89
N THR A 395 12.73 19.64 -25.63
CA THR A 395 13.48 19.87 -26.87
C THR A 395 12.60 20.53 -27.94
N LEU A 396 11.37 20.02 -28.13
CA LEU A 396 10.41 20.59 -29.07
C LEU A 396 9.97 21.99 -28.65
N ALA A 397 9.79 22.23 -27.36
CA ALA A 397 9.45 23.55 -26.86
C ALA A 397 10.57 24.57 -27.10
N THR A 398 11.82 24.17 -26.93
CA THR A 398 12.98 25.03 -27.25
C THR A 398 13.03 25.35 -28.74
N LYS A 399 12.89 24.32 -29.60
CA LYS A 399 12.94 24.46 -31.06
C LYS A 399 11.84 25.37 -31.59
N ASN A 400 10.63 25.26 -31.03
CA ASN A 400 9.46 26.01 -31.47
C ASN A 400 9.21 27.29 -30.67
N SER A 401 10.11 27.66 -29.76
CA SER A 401 9.94 28.81 -28.85
C SER A 401 8.62 28.77 -28.07
N TRP A 402 8.21 27.59 -27.62
CA TRP A 402 6.99 27.39 -26.85
C TRP A 402 7.17 27.71 -25.38
N SER A 403 6.07 28.13 -24.76
CA SER A 403 5.95 28.21 -23.30
C SER A 403 5.74 26.82 -22.71
N ILE A 404 6.26 26.65 -21.50
CA ILE A 404 6.10 25.43 -20.70
C ILE A 404 5.32 25.80 -19.45
N ALA A 405 4.30 25.01 -19.11
CA ALA A 405 3.55 25.18 -17.88
C ALA A 405 3.19 23.83 -17.25
N ILE A 406 2.95 23.83 -15.94
CA ILE A 406 2.40 22.68 -15.21
C ILE A 406 1.04 23.04 -14.59
N LEU A 407 0.19 22.02 -14.55
CA LEU A 407 -1.13 22.02 -13.95
C LEU A 407 -1.33 20.70 -13.21
N ASP A 408 -1.69 20.74 -11.93
CA ASP A 408 -1.99 19.56 -11.10
C ASP A 408 -3.51 19.40 -10.94
N VAL A 409 -4.02 18.17 -11.07
CA VAL A 409 -5.44 17.86 -10.80
C VAL A 409 -5.63 17.51 -9.33
N VAL A 410 -6.41 18.33 -8.62
CA VAL A 410 -6.68 18.12 -7.20
C VAL A 410 -7.51 16.85 -7.00
N ALA A 411 -7.00 15.91 -6.22
CA ALA A 411 -7.70 14.69 -5.79
C ALA A 411 -8.30 13.88 -6.96
N ALA A 412 -7.51 13.66 -8.02
CA ALA A 412 -7.96 13.03 -9.26
C ALA A 412 -8.68 11.68 -9.06
N PHE A 413 -8.17 10.82 -8.17
CA PHE A 413 -8.79 9.52 -7.91
C PHE A 413 -10.21 9.66 -7.34
N ILE A 414 -10.41 10.58 -6.38
CA ILE A 414 -11.74 10.87 -5.79
C ILE A 414 -12.71 11.41 -6.86
N LYS A 415 -12.22 11.97 -7.96
CA LYS A 415 -13.05 12.42 -9.09
C LYS A 415 -13.32 11.33 -10.13
N THR A 416 -12.66 10.19 -10.03
CA THR A 416 -12.76 9.09 -10.99
C THR A 416 -13.93 8.18 -10.62
N PRO A 417 -15.03 8.14 -11.39
CA PRO A 417 -16.16 7.29 -11.06
C PRO A 417 -15.84 5.81 -11.32
N LEU A 418 -16.37 4.94 -10.46
CA LEU A 418 -16.37 3.49 -10.64
C LEU A 418 -17.67 3.02 -11.30
N GLY A 419 -17.63 1.87 -11.97
CA GLY A 419 -18.79 1.30 -12.65
C GLY A 419 -19.06 1.93 -14.02
N ARG A 420 -18.05 2.55 -14.63
CA ARG A 420 -18.11 3.02 -16.02
C ARG A 420 -18.07 1.82 -16.99
N CYS A 421 -17.34 0.77 -16.61
CA CYS A 421 -17.24 -0.47 -17.35
C CYS A 421 -17.64 -1.67 -16.46
N SER A 422 -18.18 -2.72 -17.07
CA SER A 422 -18.52 -3.97 -16.36
C SER A 422 -17.29 -4.69 -15.77
N SER A 423 -16.10 -4.34 -16.27
CA SER A 423 -14.81 -4.81 -15.77
C SER A 423 -14.28 -4.02 -14.57
N ASP A 424 -14.88 -2.88 -14.22
CA ASP A 424 -14.43 -2.07 -13.09
C ASP A 424 -14.58 -2.83 -11.77
N PRO A 425 -13.68 -2.61 -10.80
CA PRO A 425 -13.75 -3.32 -9.52
C PRO A 425 -14.98 -2.87 -8.72
N VAL A 426 -15.69 -3.85 -8.16
CA VAL A 426 -16.73 -3.60 -7.16
C VAL A 426 -16.08 -3.76 -5.80
N VAL A 427 -16.01 -2.68 -5.01
CA VAL A 427 -15.31 -2.69 -3.71
C VAL A 427 -16.26 -2.27 -2.59
N VAL A 428 -16.31 -3.07 -1.55
CA VAL A 428 -16.86 -2.71 -0.23
C VAL A 428 -15.70 -2.57 0.74
N ALA A 429 -15.51 -1.38 1.28
CA ALA A 429 -14.44 -1.04 2.17
C ALA A 429 -14.87 -1.07 3.64
N GLN A 430 -14.00 -1.53 4.53
CA GLN A 430 -14.17 -1.42 5.97
C GLN A 430 -13.41 -0.19 6.49
N PRO A 431 -14.11 0.84 6.98
CA PRO A 431 -13.46 2.02 7.55
C PRO A 431 -12.65 1.66 8.82
N PRO A 432 -11.59 2.41 9.15
CA PRO A 432 -10.84 2.19 10.37
C PRO A 432 -11.67 2.57 11.59
N ARG A 433 -11.58 1.78 12.67
CA ARG A 433 -12.23 2.04 13.97
C ARG A 433 -11.96 3.40 14.58
N LEU A 434 -10.87 4.06 14.18
CA LEU A 434 -10.59 5.44 14.59
C LEU A 434 -11.76 6.36 14.26
N LEU A 435 -12.42 6.17 13.11
CA LEU A 435 -13.56 6.98 12.70
C LEU A 435 -14.77 6.77 13.62
N GLU A 436 -15.00 5.54 14.10
CA GLU A 436 -16.05 5.25 15.08
C GLU A 436 -15.73 5.93 16.43
N THR A 437 -14.46 5.87 16.85
CA THR A 437 -14.00 6.51 18.11
C THR A 437 -14.17 8.02 18.08
N LEU A 438 -14.03 8.63 16.90
CA LEU A 438 -14.25 10.06 16.67
C LEU A 438 -15.73 10.43 16.47
N GLY A 439 -16.64 9.46 16.44
CA GLY A 439 -18.06 9.67 16.15
C GLY A 439 -18.34 10.08 14.69
N LEU A 440 -17.44 9.75 13.77
CA LEU A 440 -17.59 10.04 12.33
C LEU A 440 -18.27 8.91 11.57
N THR A 441 -18.18 7.66 12.07
CA THR A 441 -18.85 6.48 11.52
C THR A 441 -19.70 5.76 12.56
N GLU A 442 -20.74 5.08 12.10
CA GLU A 442 -21.52 4.16 12.93
C GLU A 442 -20.74 2.87 13.17
N ARG A 443 -21.12 2.14 14.22
CA ARG A 443 -20.50 0.86 14.58
C ARG A 443 -20.63 -0.14 13.43
N MET A 444 -19.53 -0.80 13.06
CA MET A 444 -19.52 -1.86 12.04
C MET A 444 -20.03 -1.40 10.66
N GLU A 445 -20.02 -0.10 10.40
CA GLU A 445 -20.37 0.49 9.11
C GLU A 445 -19.41 0.01 8.02
N LEU A 446 -19.91 -0.22 6.80
CA LEU A 446 -19.10 -0.51 5.61
C LEU A 446 -19.35 0.54 4.53
N TRP A 447 -18.46 0.65 3.55
CA TRP A 447 -18.56 1.65 2.49
C TRP A 447 -18.50 1.03 1.09
N GLY A 448 -19.53 1.22 0.28
CA GLY A 448 -19.49 0.87 -1.14
C GLY A 448 -18.74 1.96 -1.92
N LEU A 449 -17.66 1.61 -2.62
CA LEU A 449 -16.91 2.60 -3.40
C LEU A 449 -17.64 2.91 -4.71
N ILE A 450 -17.96 4.19 -4.90
CA ILE A 450 -18.57 4.73 -6.12
C ILE A 450 -17.58 5.56 -6.94
N ARG A 451 -16.45 5.93 -6.35
CA ARG A 451 -15.31 6.57 -7.01
C ARG A 451 -14.00 5.94 -6.53
N ALA A 452 -12.93 6.09 -7.30
CA ALA A 452 -11.64 5.53 -6.94
C ALA A 452 -11.06 6.22 -5.69
N LEU A 453 -10.35 5.45 -4.87
CA LEU A 453 -9.67 5.94 -3.67
C LEU A 453 -8.20 5.54 -3.70
N TYR A 454 -7.36 6.30 -2.98
CA TYR A 454 -5.95 5.95 -2.83
C TYR A 454 -5.80 4.54 -2.21
N GLY A 455 -4.79 3.81 -2.67
CA GLY A 455 -4.51 2.46 -2.21
C GLY A 455 -5.33 1.37 -2.90
N LEU A 456 -6.39 1.73 -3.64
CA LEU A 456 -6.99 0.80 -4.60
C LEU A 456 -5.97 0.56 -5.72
N ARG A 457 -5.71 -0.71 -6.02
CA ARG A 457 -4.65 -1.09 -6.96
C ARG A 457 -4.91 -0.45 -8.33
N GLU A 458 -6.16 -0.51 -8.77
CA GLU A 458 -6.66 -0.07 -10.09
C GLU A 458 -6.85 1.45 -10.22
N ALA A 459 -6.72 2.23 -9.13
CA ALA A 459 -7.01 3.67 -9.16
C ALA A 459 -6.24 4.45 -10.24
N PRO A 460 -4.93 4.24 -10.46
CA PRO A 460 -4.20 4.94 -11.52
C PRO A 460 -4.74 4.63 -12.92
N MET A 461 -5.09 3.37 -13.18
CA MET A 461 -5.61 2.90 -14.47
C MET A 461 -7.01 3.45 -14.73
N LEU A 462 -7.88 3.38 -13.72
CA LEU A 462 -9.23 3.94 -13.77
C LEU A 462 -9.18 5.45 -14.07
N TRP A 463 -8.28 6.17 -13.39
CA TRP A 463 -8.06 7.59 -13.63
C TRP A 463 -7.55 7.85 -15.05
N GLY A 464 -6.54 7.09 -15.50
CA GLY A 464 -5.99 7.22 -16.85
C GLY A 464 -7.07 7.08 -17.93
N ASN A 465 -7.89 6.03 -17.85
CA ASN A 465 -8.98 5.80 -18.80
C ASN A 465 -10.04 6.91 -18.74
N PHE A 466 -10.47 7.31 -17.54
CA PHE A 466 -11.45 8.38 -17.37
C PHE A 466 -10.95 9.73 -17.88
N ARG A 467 -9.72 10.08 -17.54
CA ARG A 467 -9.04 11.28 -18.03
C ARG A 467 -8.96 11.29 -19.54
N ASP A 468 -8.46 10.22 -20.14
CA ASP A 468 -8.22 10.14 -21.58
C ASP A 468 -9.52 10.21 -22.39
N ASP A 469 -10.59 9.55 -21.93
CA ASP A 469 -11.92 9.65 -22.54
C ASP A 469 -12.47 11.08 -22.43
N THR A 470 -12.29 11.72 -21.28
CA THR A 470 -12.77 13.08 -21.04
C THR A 470 -12.01 14.10 -21.89
N LEU A 471 -10.69 13.95 -22.01
CA LEU A 471 -9.86 14.78 -22.89
C LEU A 471 -10.25 14.63 -24.37
N ARG A 472 -10.54 13.40 -24.82
CA ARG A 472 -11.08 13.17 -26.18
C ARG A 472 -12.40 13.89 -26.40
N ALA A 473 -13.27 13.90 -25.41
CA ALA A 473 -14.58 14.55 -25.49
C ALA A 473 -14.51 16.09 -25.45
N LEU A 474 -13.44 16.68 -24.88
CA LEU A 474 -13.39 18.11 -24.56
C LEU A 474 -13.33 19.09 -25.76
N GLY A 475 -13.23 18.63 -27.01
CA GLY A 475 -13.24 19.49 -28.19
C GLY A 475 -12.07 20.49 -28.22
N PRO A 476 -11.00 20.24 -28.98
CA PRO A 476 -9.83 21.13 -28.97
C PRO A 476 -10.15 22.52 -29.57
N PRO A 477 -9.46 23.58 -29.12
CA PRO A 477 -9.63 24.92 -29.68
C PRO A 477 -9.28 24.96 -31.18
N ARG A 478 -9.97 25.83 -31.93
CA ARG A 478 -9.51 26.37 -33.23
C ARG A 478 -9.19 25.34 -34.32
N GLY A 479 -10.10 24.41 -34.59
CA GLY A 479 -9.96 23.45 -35.71
C GLY A 479 -8.77 22.48 -35.56
N LEU A 480 -8.09 22.50 -34.41
CA LEU A 480 -7.06 21.54 -34.06
C LEU A 480 -7.70 20.17 -33.80
N LYS A 481 -6.90 19.12 -33.81
CA LYS A 481 -7.35 17.75 -33.48
C LYS A 481 -6.46 17.16 -32.40
N TRP A 482 -7.09 16.57 -31.39
CA TRP A 482 -6.41 15.76 -30.39
C TRP A 482 -5.84 14.50 -31.02
N GLN A 483 -4.60 14.19 -30.68
CA GLN A 483 -3.99 12.91 -31.01
C GLN A 483 -3.14 12.42 -29.83
N GLN A 484 -3.52 11.28 -29.27
CA GLN A 484 -2.74 10.54 -28.28
C GLN A 484 -1.62 9.75 -28.96
N GLY A 485 -0.46 9.69 -28.31
CA GLY A 485 0.70 8.92 -28.75
C GLY A 485 0.41 7.42 -28.72
N ARG A 486 0.93 6.70 -29.72
CA ARG A 486 0.78 5.24 -29.80
C ARG A 486 1.88 4.48 -29.06
N ALA A 487 3.09 5.04 -29.06
CA ALA A 487 4.25 4.44 -28.38
C ALA A 487 4.32 4.84 -26.90
N ILE A 488 3.81 6.03 -26.57
CA ILE A 488 3.79 6.59 -25.22
C ILE A 488 2.39 7.17 -25.02
N THR A 489 1.57 6.50 -24.23
CA THR A 489 0.14 6.88 -24.07
C THR A 489 -0.04 8.15 -23.24
N SER A 490 0.93 8.52 -22.43
CA SER A 490 0.99 9.79 -21.69
C SER A 490 1.28 11.01 -22.56
N TRP A 491 1.61 10.82 -23.84
CA TRP A 491 1.92 11.89 -24.79
C TRP A 491 0.69 12.29 -25.60
N TRP A 492 0.23 13.52 -25.44
CA TRP A 492 -0.89 14.09 -26.19
C TRP A 492 -0.43 15.24 -27.06
N THR A 493 -1.02 15.37 -28.25
CA THR A 493 -0.72 16.47 -29.18
C THR A 493 -1.99 17.11 -29.71
N LEU A 494 -1.89 18.40 -30.02
CA LEU A 494 -2.82 19.08 -30.91
C LEU A 494 -2.16 19.32 -32.24
N LYS A 495 -2.82 18.87 -33.30
CA LYS A 495 -2.38 19.07 -34.68
C LYS A 495 -3.35 19.94 -35.45
N ASN A 496 -2.81 20.77 -36.34
CA ASN A 496 -3.60 21.54 -37.28
C ASN A 496 -4.08 20.69 -38.47
N ALA A 497 -4.77 21.30 -39.44
CA ALA A 497 -5.30 20.60 -40.61
C ALA A 497 -4.19 19.98 -41.49
N GLU A 498 -2.99 20.59 -41.52
CA GLU A 498 -1.82 20.06 -42.23
C GLU A 498 -1.06 18.98 -41.43
N GLY A 499 -1.52 18.62 -40.23
CA GLY A 499 -0.90 17.60 -39.38
C GLY A 499 0.33 18.08 -38.59
N LYS A 500 0.64 19.38 -38.61
CA LYS A 500 1.71 20.00 -37.83
C LYS A 500 1.30 20.07 -36.35
N VAL A 501 2.23 19.68 -35.46
CA VAL A 501 2.02 19.74 -34.00
C VAL A 501 2.17 21.19 -33.53
N GLU A 502 1.12 21.72 -32.92
CA GLU A 502 1.06 23.08 -32.36
C GLU A 502 1.11 23.10 -30.83
N PHE A 503 0.87 21.94 -30.19
CA PHE A 503 0.90 21.80 -28.75
C PHE A 503 1.14 20.34 -28.36
N ILE A 504 1.82 20.16 -27.22
CA ILE A 504 2.06 18.87 -26.58
C ILE A 504 1.57 18.96 -25.13
N MET A 505 0.98 17.88 -24.64
CA MET A 505 0.65 17.69 -23.24
C MET A 505 1.19 16.34 -22.81
N LEU A 506 2.06 16.35 -21.80
CA LEU A 506 2.54 15.16 -21.12
C LEU A 506 1.75 14.98 -19.84
N VAL A 507 1.27 13.77 -19.59
CA VAL A 507 0.51 13.47 -18.37
C VAL A 507 1.23 12.43 -17.52
N TYR A 508 1.48 12.76 -16.26
CA TYR A 508 1.97 11.81 -15.26
C TYR A 508 0.98 11.73 -14.11
N VAL A 509 0.14 10.68 -14.13
CA VAL A 509 -0.95 10.49 -13.17
C VAL A 509 -1.80 11.77 -13.10
N ASP A 510 -1.63 12.60 -12.07
CA ASP A 510 -2.41 13.81 -11.79
C ASP A 510 -1.74 15.09 -12.34
N ASP A 511 -0.45 15.02 -12.70
CA ASP A 511 0.35 16.14 -13.20
C ASP A 511 0.27 16.27 -14.73
N PHE A 512 -0.03 17.47 -15.21
CA PHE A 512 -0.08 17.82 -16.61
C PHE A 512 1.02 18.83 -16.93
N MET A 513 1.90 18.48 -17.86
CA MET A 513 2.92 19.39 -18.38
C MET A 513 2.60 19.77 -19.81
N LEU A 514 2.40 21.08 -20.02
CA LEU A 514 1.87 21.66 -21.24
C LEU A 514 2.98 22.40 -21.99
N PHE A 515 3.09 22.16 -23.29
CA PHE A 515 4.06 22.79 -24.18
C PHE A 515 3.33 23.38 -25.37
N GLY A 516 3.45 24.68 -25.59
CA GLY A 516 2.87 25.32 -26.76
C GLY A 516 2.99 26.85 -26.73
N PRO A 517 2.43 27.55 -27.73
CA PRO A 517 2.27 29.00 -27.67
C PRO A 517 1.51 29.39 -26.40
N ARG A 518 1.93 30.46 -25.72
CA ARG A 518 1.37 30.86 -24.41
C ARG A 518 -0.16 30.93 -24.40
N ARG A 519 -0.75 31.47 -25.47
CA ARG A 519 -2.21 31.55 -25.64
C ARG A 519 -2.87 30.17 -25.63
N LEU A 520 -2.31 29.22 -26.37
CA LEU A 520 -2.87 27.86 -26.47
C LEU A 520 -2.71 27.10 -25.15
N VAL A 521 -1.58 27.27 -24.45
CA VAL A 521 -1.36 26.70 -23.12
C VAL A 521 -2.40 27.23 -22.11
N GLN A 522 -2.72 28.52 -22.15
CA GLN A 522 -3.76 29.12 -21.31
C GLN A 522 -5.17 28.65 -21.68
N GLU A 523 -5.49 28.55 -22.97
CA GLU A 523 -6.79 28.04 -23.45
C GLU A 523 -7.01 26.58 -23.02
N ILE A 524 -6.00 25.72 -23.19
CA ILE A 524 -6.08 24.30 -22.79
C ILE A 524 -6.12 24.18 -21.26
N GLY A 525 -5.30 24.93 -20.53
CA GLY A 525 -5.37 24.97 -19.06
C GLY A 525 -6.77 25.36 -18.57
N ALA A 526 -7.40 26.36 -19.20
CA ALA A 526 -8.76 26.77 -18.88
C ALA A 526 -9.81 25.70 -19.24
N LEU A 527 -9.63 24.95 -20.34
CA LEU A 527 -10.51 23.83 -20.69
C LEU A 527 -10.42 22.68 -19.68
N ILE A 528 -9.21 22.33 -19.24
CA ILE A 528 -8.98 21.31 -18.21
C ILE A 528 -9.62 21.75 -16.88
N LYS A 529 -9.43 23.02 -16.49
CA LYS A 529 -9.99 23.60 -15.26
C LYS A 529 -11.53 23.65 -15.24
N LYS A 530 -12.20 23.60 -16.40
CA LYS A 530 -13.68 23.50 -16.48
C LYS A 530 -14.19 22.11 -16.11
N VAL A 531 -13.37 21.07 -16.28
CA VAL A 531 -13.75 19.68 -16.02
C VAL A 531 -13.30 19.25 -14.64
N TRP A 532 -12.07 19.60 -14.26
CA TRP A 532 -11.50 19.24 -12.98
C TRP A 532 -11.05 20.48 -12.23
N GLU A 533 -11.26 20.51 -10.92
CA GLU A 533 -10.54 21.47 -10.08
C GLU A 533 -9.03 21.13 -10.11
N THR A 534 -8.22 22.15 -10.38
CA THR A 534 -6.77 22.06 -10.58
C THR A 534 -6.04 23.11 -9.74
N SER A 535 -4.71 22.96 -9.64
CA SER A 535 -3.83 24.07 -9.25
C SER A 535 -3.97 25.26 -10.23
N GLU A 536 -3.39 26.40 -9.86
CA GLU A 536 -3.12 27.45 -10.85
C GLU A 536 -2.02 27.01 -11.81
N LEU A 537 -2.10 27.53 -13.03
CA LEU A 537 -1.17 27.22 -14.10
C LEU A 537 0.19 27.87 -13.82
N SER A 538 1.20 27.05 -13.55
CA SER A 538 2.54 27.51 -13.20
C SER A 538 3.44 27.49 -14.43
N PHE A 539 3.94 28.65 -14.86
CA PHE A 539 4.78 28.78 -16.05
C PHE A 539 6.27 28.72 -15.71
N LEU A 540 7.06 28.14 -16.63
CA LEU A 540 8.51 28.12 -16.50
C LEU A 540 9.07 29.53 -16.74
N GLY A 541 9.52 30.15 -15.66
CA GLY A 541 10.05 31.52 -15.63
C GLY A 541 11.53 31.58 -15.30
N GLU A 542 12.10 32.78 -15.35
CA GLU A 542 13.45 33.04 -14.85
C GLU A 542 13.40 33.13 -13.32
N GLY A 543 14.08 32.21 -12.62
CA GLY A 543 13.96 32.08 -11.17
C GLY A 543 12.79 31.22 -10.67
N ASP A 544 11.84 30.87 -11.55
CA ASP A 544 10.68 30.03 -11.26
C ASP A 544 10.86 28.61 -11.82
N PRO A 545 11.54 27.70 -11.10
CA PRO A 545 11.67 26.32 -11.53
C PRO A 545 10.33 25.59 -11.55
N ILE A 546 10.22 24.64 -12.46
CA ILE A 546 9.13 23.69 -12.50
C ILE A 546 9.65 22.29 -12.14
N ARG A 547 8.85 21.48 -11.44
CA ARG A 547 9.18 20.09 -11.11
C ARG A 547 8.16 19.11 -11.68
N MET A 548 8.63 18.01 -12.26
CA MET A 548 7.82 16.87 -12.70
C MET A 548 8.68 15.60 -12.69
N LEU A 549 8.17 14.45 -12.25
CA LEU A 549 8.95 13.19 -12.17
C LEU A 549 10.27 13.32 -11.37
N GLU A 550 10.29 14.14 -10.31
CA GLU A 550 11.51 14.50 -9.57
C GLU A 550 12.58 15.24 -10.42
N ILE A 551 12.27 15.58 -11.67
CA ILE A 551 13.09 16.40 -12.56
C ILE A 551 12.77 17.86 -12.29
N VAL A 552 13.81 18.67 -12.04
CA VAL A 552 13.69 20.12 -11.90
C VAL A 552 14.15 20.80 -13.18
N VAL A 553 13.25 21.57 -13.79
CA VAL A 553 13.51 22.34 -15.01
C VAL A 553 13.72 23.80 -14.64
N LEU A 554 14.85 24.35 -15.09
CA LEU A 554 15.26 25.74 -14.86
C LEU A 554 15.47 26.44 -16.20
N ARG A 555 15.05 27.70 -16.29
CA ARG A 555 15.35 28.59 -17.41
C ARG A 555 16.48 29.53 -17.04
N TRP A 556 17.50 29.64 -17.89
CA TRP A 556 18.65 30.52 -17.69
C TRP A 556 18.86 31.47 -18.88
N CYS A 557 18.93 32.77 -18.61
CA CYS A 557 19.20 33.83 -19.59
C CYS A 557 20.70 34.18 -19.57
N GLY A 558 21.51 33.46 -20.35
CA GLY A 558 22.84 33.92 -20.79
C GLY A 558 22.79 34.41 -22.25
N VAL A 559 23.95 34.74 -22.86
CA VAL A 559 24.10 35.25 -24.25
C VAL A 559 23.35 34.42 -25.32
N ARG A 560 22.92 33.20 -24.98
CA ARG A 560 21.83 32.47 -25.64
C ARG A 560 20.90 31.87 -24.56
N SER A 561 19.59 31.95 -24.74
CA SER A 561 18.58 31.32 -23.87
C SER A 561 18.86 29.81 -23.72
N LYS A 562 19.09 29.34 -22.49
CA LYS A 562 19.36 27.92 -22.20
C LYS A 562 18.33 27.34 -21.24
N LEU A 563 17.94 26.09 -21.49
CA LEU A 563 17.17 25.26 -20.57
C LEU A 563 18.13 24.28 -19.88
N GLN A 564 18.09 24.27 -18.55
CA GLN A 564 18.82 23.31 -17.73
C GLN A 564 17.84 22.34 -17.09
N VAL A 565 18.14 21.05 -17.24
CA VAL A 565 17.39 19.97 -16.60
C VAL A 565 18.29 19.34 -15.55
N LYS A 566 17.83 19.33 -14.29
CA LYS A 566 18.46 18.61 -13.20
C LYS A 566 17.62 17.39 -12.84
N SER A 567 18.24 16.21 -12.88
CA SER A 567 17.67 14.99 -12.31
C SER A 567 18.44 14.63 -11.04
N TYR A 568 17.71 14.22 -10.00
CA TYR A 568 18.27 13.78 -8.72
C TYR A 568 18.15 12.26 -8.62
N GLY A 569 19.27 11.57 -8.44
CA GLY A 569 19.31 10.13 -8.19
C GLY A 569 19.62 9.83 -6.74
N CYS A 570 18.92 8.86 -6.14
CA CYS A 570 19.17 8.43 -4.76
C CYS A 570 20.09 7.19 -4.74
N ARG A 571 21.25 7.27 -4.07
CA ARG A 571 22.09 6.10 -3.78
C ARG A 571 21.62 5.43 -2.50
N SER A 572 21.28 4.14 -2.57
CA SER A 572 21.19 3.28 -1.40
C SER A 572 22.61 2.84 -0.98
N GLY A 573 23.18 3.51 0.02
CA GLY A 573 24.40 3.02 0.68
C GLY A 573 25.44 4.11 0.99
N ARG A 574 25.51 4.44 2.29
CA ARG A 574 26.54 5.23 3.01
C ARG A 574 26.80 6.66 2.51
N GLY A 575 26.22 7.63 3.23
CA GLY A 575 26.59 9.05 3.22
C GLY A 575 25.64 9.96 2.42
N PRO A 576 25.50 11.25 2.80
CA PRO A 576 24.64 12.20 2.10
C PRO A 576 25.33 12.66 0.81
N GLY A 577 25.19 11.88 -0.25
CA GLY A 577 25.66 12.23 -1.60
C GLY A 577 24.48 12.25 -2.57
N VAL A 578 23.86 13.42 -2.74
CA VAL A 578 22.88 13.66 -3.81
C VAL A 578 23.67 13.85 -5.11
N PHE A 579 23.53 12.94 -6.07
CA PHE A 579 24.04 13.18 -7.43
C PHE A 579 23.03 14.05 -8.19
N ALA A 580 23.50 15.19 -8.68
CA ALA A 580 22.75 16.05 -9.60
C ALA A 580 23.37 15.91 -10.99
N THR A 581 22.64 15.33 -11.93
CA THR A 581 23.07 15.28 -13.34
C THR A 581 22.53 16.51 -14.07
N TYR A 582 23.42 17.30 -14.65
CA TYR A 582 23.09 18.54 -15.36
C TYR A 582 23.07 18.29 -16.87
N PHE A 583 21.92 18.54 -17.50
CA PHE A 583 21.81 18.51 -18.96
C PHE A 583 21.52 19.92 -19.50
N ASN A 584 22.37 20.40 -20.42
CA ASN A 584 22.19 21.65 -21.15
C ASN A 584 21.58 21.34 -22.53
N LEU A 585 20.37 21.82 -22.81
CA LEU A 585 19.77 21.72 -24.15
C LEU A 585 20.17 22.94 -24.98
N TRP A 586 20.88 22.73 -26.10
CA TRP A 586 21.27 23.77 -27.06
C TRP A 586 20.42 23.69 -28.34
N ALA A 587 19.99 24.84 -28.86
CA ALA A 587 19.14 24.92 -30.05
C ALA A 587 19.79 24.45 -31.38
N HIS A 588 21.07 24.03 -31.40
CA HIS A 588 21.82 23.76 -32.64
C HIS A 588 22.66 22.47 -32.69
N SER A 589 22.58 21.56 -31.72
CA SER A 589 23.41 20.33 -31.73
C SER A 589 22.56 19.08 -31.60
N VAL A 590 22.24 18.46 -32.75
CA VAL A 590 21.45 17.21 -32.86
C VAL A 590 22.33 15.94 -32.88
N LEU A 591 23.66 16.01 -32.73
CA LEU A 591 24.54 14.88 -33.10
C LEU A 591 25.58 14.39 -32.07
N GLU A 592 25.49 14.72 -30.79
CA GLU A 592 26.29 14.03 -29.75
C GLU A 592 25.40 13.42 -28.68
N TRP A 593 24.71 12.35 -29.08
CA TRP A 593 23.88 11.49 -28.22
C TRP A 593 24.46 10.08 -28.24
N ASN A 594 25.53 9.84 -27.49
CA ASN A 594 25.93 8.50 -27.02
C ASN A 594 27.17 8.63 -26.14
N ARG A 595 26.95 8.75 -24.82
CA ARG A 595 27.86 8.37 -23.71
C ARG A 595 27.46 9.12 -22.44
N ALA A 596 26.40 8.63 -21.78
CA ALA A 596 26.19 8.90 -20.37
C ALA A 596 25.37 7.76 -19.76
N TYR A 597 26.08 6.68 -19.46
CA TYR A 597 25.85 5.73 -18.36
C TYR A 597 24.42 5.20 -18.14
N TYR A 598 24.14 4.05 -18.75
CA TYR A 598 23.57 2.93 -18.02
C TYR A 598 24.56 2.55 -16.91
N VAL A 599 24.15 2.68 -15.64
CA VAL A 599 24.75 1.96 -14.53
C VAL A 599 23.60 1.40 -13.70
N LEU A 600 23.40 0.09 -13.91
CA LEU A 600 22.74 -0.94 -13.09
C LEU A 600 21.45 -0.56 -12.34
#